data_AF-A0A6M0BF26-F1
#
_entry.id   AF-A0A6M0BF26-F1
#
_cell.length_a   1.000
_cell.length_b   1.000
_cell.length_c   1.000
_cell.angle_alpha   90.00
_cell.angle_beta   90.00
_cell.angle_gamma   90.00
#
_symmetry.space_group_name_H-M   'P 1'
#
loop_
_entity.id
_entity.type
_entity.pdbx_description
1 polymer ?
#
loop_
_entity_poly.entity_id
_entity_poly.type
_entity_poly.pdbx_seq_one_letter_code
_entity_poly.pdbx_strand_id
1 'polypeptide(L)'
;MLILCWVLPTNAFNEFYRNGLKGHSTFHYEFTRTLVRAAGFSPELAEQIAVTNQAVDSINFTGYNGTNVRLTNTGRFGSYSLYWHFPRRGCTDSFGVSYPTDASECNTCNYFTDSSDSCPRGIPELNTMDQWALYGNSDDLLVTPKYSLNRRRFKTVPASSITALGIFLHSLADSYSHERCMETMELREHKPFPAECNVLLWHLDLEFGGGDPGVPYTKNAARAVFKAAVHYIAQNGEGGDPLWSFEEANNFIEQFAEIESPDERAQFAIDTYNNLS
;
A
#
# COMPACT_ATOMS: atom_id res chain seq x y z
N MET A 1 -10.21 31.90 35.27
CA MET A 1 -9.24 31.11 34.50
C MET A 1 -9.95 30.63 33.26
N LEU A 2 -9.77 31.33 32.14
CA LEU A 2 -10.46 31.06 30.87
C LEU A 2 -9.66 30.00 30.11
N ILE A 3 -10.28 28.85 29.88
CA ILE A 3 -9.75 27.79 29.01
C ILE A 3 -9.91 28.30 27.58
N LEU A 4 -8.80 28.62 26.92
CA LEU A 4 -8.76 28.81 25.46
C LEU A 4 -8.96 27.43 24.82
N CYS A 5 -10.19 27.15 24.39
CA CYS A 5 -10.43 26.14 23.37
C CYS A 5 -9.75 26.60 22.08
N TRP A 6 -8.67 25.92 21.69
CA TRP A 6 -8.15 26.05 20.35
C TRP A 6 -9.18 25.45 19.39
N VAL A 7 -9.89 26.33 18.69
CA VAL A 7 -10.68 25.99 17.52
C VAL A 7 -9.68 25.56 16.45
N LEU A 8 -9.61 24.26 16.17
CA LEU A 8 -8.86 23.73 15.03
C LEU A 8 -9.35 24.43 13.74
N PRO A 9 -8.46 24.79 12.80
CA PRO A 9 -8.86 25.48 11.59
C PRO A 9 -9.68 24.54 10.69
N THR A 10 -10.97 24.85 10.61
CA THR A 10 -12.04 24.14 9.88
C THR A 10 -11.90 24.08 8.36
N ASN A 11 -10.78 24.56 7.80
CA ASN A 11 -10.56 24.56 6.35
C ASN A 11 -9.99 23.23 5.84
N ALA A 12 -9.04 22.60 6.54
CA ALA A 12 -8.52 21.27 6.18
C ALA A 12 -9.61 20.18 6.34
N PHE A 13 -10.40 20.30 7.41
CA PHE A 13 -11.54 19.41 7.68
C PHE A 13 -12.60 19.46 6.57
N ASN A 14 -12.83 20.62 5.95
CA ASN A 14 -13.79 20.75 4.85
C ASN A 14 -13.27 20.25 3.50
N GLU A 15 -11.95 20.24 3.27
CA GLU A 15 -11.35 19.64 2.06
C GLU A 15 -11.41 18.12 2.10
N PHE A 16 -11.22 17.52 3.28
CA PHE A 16 -11.41 16.09 3.51
C PHE A 16 -12.83 15.64 3.11
N TYR A 17 -13.86 16.39 3.48
CA TYR A 17 -15.25 16.02 3.19
C TYR A 17 -15.73 16.33 1.75
N ARG A 18 -15.10 17.26 1.04
CA ARG A 18 -15.58 17.68 -0.31
C ARG A 18 -14.99 16.88 -1.48
N ASN A 19 -13.88 16.16 -1.28
CA ASN A 19 -13.13 15.54 -2.40
C ASN A 19 -13.27 14.01 -2.51
N GLY A 20 -14.28 13.37 -1.90
CA GLY A 20 -14.51 11.93 -2.09
C GLY A 20 -13.66 11.01 -1.20
N LEU A 21 -13.13 11.54 -0.10
CA LEU A 21 -12.21 10.86 0.82
C LEU A 21 -12.91 10.06 1.93
N LYS A 22 -14.23 9.90 1.83
CA LYS A 22 -15.03 9.05 2.72
C LYS A 22 -15.17 7.68 2.06
N GLY A 23 -14.14 6.84 2.17
CA GLY A 23 -14.21 5.44 1.70
C GLY A 23 -12.97 4.88 1.00
N HIS A 24 -11.79 5.48 1.18
CA HIS A 24 -10.52 4.94 0.71
C HIS A 24 -9.65 4.53 1.91
N SER A 25 -8.62 3.72 1.68
CA SER A 25 -7.72 3.25 2.73
C SER A 25 -6.72 4.34 3.09
N THR A 26 -6.68 4.72 4.37
CA THR A 26 -5.67 5.67 4.87
C THR A 26 -4.26 5.11 4.71
N PHE A 27 -4.08 3.78 4.68
CA PHE A 27 -2.81 3.14 4.37
C PHE A 27 -2.38 3.42 2.93
N HIS A 28 -3.23 3.03 1.98
CA HIS A 28 -2.90 3.02 0.55
C HIS A 28 -2.77 4.43 -0.03
N TYR A 29 -3.42 5.42 0.59
CA TYR A 29 -3.33 6.81 0.16
C TYR A 29 -2.45 7.67 1.07
N GLU A 30 -2.98 8.23 2.17
CA GLU A 30 -2.28 9.26 2.97
C GLU A 30 -0.96 8.75 3.57
N PHE A 31 -0.97 7.53 4.12
CA PHE A 31 0.20 6.96 4.76
C PHE A 31 1.28 6.62 3.74
N THR A 32 0.94 5.91 2.66
CA THR A 32 1.85 5.63 1.55
C THR A 32 2.41 6.92 0.96
N ARG A 33 1.57 7.93 0.71
CA ARG A 33 1.98 9.26 0.20
C ARG A 33 3.07 9.89 1.07
N THR A 34 2.92 9.79 2.38
CA THR A 34 3.89 10.31 3.36
C THR A 34 5.19 9.50 3.33
N LEU A 35 5.11 8.17 3.35
CA LEU A 35 6.28 7.30 3.32
C LEU A 35 7.10 7.48 2.04
N VAL A 36 6.47 7.57 0.87
CA VAL A 36 7.20 7.75 -0.39
C VAL A 36 7.77 9.16 -0.50
N ARG A 37 7.07 10.19 0.00
CA ARG A 37 7.66 11.53 0.10
C ARG A 37 8.91 11.52 0.98
N ALA A 38 8.84 10.87 2.13
CA ALA A 38 9.97 10.73 3.05
C ALA A 38 11.13 9.90 2.47
N ALA A 39 10.83 8.94 1.58
CA ALA A 39 11.84 8.15 0.88
C ALA A 39 12.65 8.98 -0.14
N GLY A 40 12.20 10.17 -0.51
CA GLY A 40 12.91 11.10 -1.40
C GLY A 40 12.18 11.44 -2.70
N PHE A 41 10.94 10.96 -2.90
CA PHE A 41 10.16 11.36 -4.09
C PHE A 41 9.74 12.83 -4.03
N SER A 42 9.61 13.49 -5.19
CA SER A 42 9.04 14.84 -5.26
C SER A 42 7.57 14.83 -4.84
N PRO A 43 6.99 15.97 -4.43
CA PRO A 43 5.56 16.05 -4.11
C PRO A 43 4.64 15.52 -5.22
N GLU A 44 4.97 15.79 -6.48
CA GLU A 44 4.19 15.35 -7.64
C GLU A 44 4.26 13.83 -7.83
N LEU A 45 5.44 13.25 -7.66
CA LEU A 45 5.64 11.80 -7.78
C LEU A 45 5.01 11.08 -6.59
N ALA A 46 5.17 11.60 -5.37
CA ALA A 46 4.56 11.03 -4.17
C ALA A 46 3.03 10.99 -4.29
N GLU A 47 2.41 12.06 -4.80
CA GLU A 47 0.99 12.06 -5.11
C GLU A 47 0.64 11.01 -6.16
N GLN A 48 1.35 10.96 -7.30
CA GLN A 48 1.04 10.00 -8.36
C GLN A 48 1.15 8.54 -7.86
N ILE A 49 2.16 8.23 -7.04
CA ILE A 49 2.34 6.91 -6.44
C ILE A 49 1.14 6.57 -5.55
N ALA A 50 0.78 7.46 -4.62
CA ALA A 50 -0.31 7.24 -3.67
C ALA A 50 -1.67 7.11 -4.38
N VAL A 51 -1.95 7.97 -5.36
CA VAL A 51 -3.18 7.88 -6.17
C VAL A 51 -3.22 6.57 -6.95
N THR A 52 -2.08 6.12 -7.48
CA THR A 52 -2.01 4.83 -8.19
C THR A 52 -2.22 3.66 -7.23
N ASN A 53 -1.61 3.69 -6.04
CA ASN A 53 -1.77 2.68 -4.99
C ASN A 53 -3.26 2.53 -4.63
N GLN A 54 -3.94 3.63 -4.29
CA GLN A 54 -5.37 3.61 -3.97
C GLN A 54 -6.27 3.25 -5.18
N ALA A 55 -5.83 3.52 -6.41
CA ALA A 55 -6.57 3.13 -7.61
C ALA A 55 -6.56 1.62 -7.86
N VAL A 56 -5.70 0.84 -7.19
CA VAL A 56 -5.74 -0.63 -7.28
C VAL A 56 -7.05 -1.15 -6.68
N ASP A 57 -7.41 -0.70 -5.47
CA ASP A 57 -8.72 -1.02 -4.85
C ASP A 57 -9.91 -0.49 -5.62
N SER A 58 -9.86 0.80 -5.97
CA SER A 58 -11.04 1.55 -6.40
C SER A 58 -11.22 1.55 -7.92
N ILE A 59 -10.24 1.06 -8.68
CA ILE A 59 -10.15 1.09 -10.16
C ILE A 59 -10.02 2.53 -10.71
N ASN A 60 -10.52 3.53 -10.01
CA ASN A 60 -10.47 4.94 -10.35
C ASN A 60 -10.38 5.79 -9.09
N PHE A 61 -9.29 6.53 -8.94
CA PHE A 61 -9.08 7.41 -7.79
C PHE A 61 -8.55 8.78 -8.23
N THR A 62 -8.95 9.83 -7.52
CA THR A 62 -8.47 11.20 -7.72
C THR A 62 -7.89 11.72 -6.42
N GLY A 63 -6.61 12.11 -6.45
CA GLY A 63 -5.90 12.67 -5.31
C GLY A 63 -6.21 14.14 -5.04
N TYR A 64 -5.55 14.70 -4.02
CA TYR A 64 -5.72 16.06 -3.53
C TYR A 64 -5.39 17.12 -4.57
N ASN A 65 -4.38 16.89 -5.42
CA ASN A 65 -4.02 17.84 -6.47
C ASN A 65 -4.80 17.66 -7.79
N GLY A 66 -5.84 16.82 -7.79
CA GLY A 66 -6.63 16.51 -8.98
C GLY A 66 -6.00 15.45 -9.89
N THR A 67 -4.88 14.84 -9.50
CA THR A 67 -4.31 13.68 -10.21
C THR A 67 -5.30 12.53 -10.17
N ASN A 68 -5.77 12.11 -11.33
CA ASN A 68 -6.70 11.01 -11.52
C ASN A 68 -6.00 9.83 -12.19
N VAL A 69 -6.06 8.67 -11.56
CA VAL A 69 -5.58 7.41 -12.12
C VAL A 69 -6.74 6.45 -12.27
N ARG A 70 -6.81 5.82 -13.44
CA ARG A 70 -7.72 4.71 -13.72
C ARG A 70 -6.91 3.48 -14.08
N LEU A 71 -7.22 2.35 -13.46
CA LEU A 71 -6.60 1.07 -13.71
C LEU A 71 -7.59 0.07 -14.32
N THR A 72 -7.06 -1.02 -14.84
CA THR A 72 -7.82 -2.19 -15.30
C THR A 72 -7.03 -3.44 -14.97
N ASN A 73 -7.73 -4.57 -14.82
CA ASN A 73 -7.16 -5.87 -14.44
C ASN A 73 -6.50 -5.92 -13.06
N THR A 74 -6.65 -4.87 -12.25
CA THR A 74 -6.12 -4.79 -10.88
C THR A 74 -7.21 -4.72 -9.82
N GLY A 75 -8.47 -4.59 -10.22
CA GLY A 75 -9.56 -4.32 -9.29
C GLY A 75 -9.85 -5.49 -8.34
N ARG A 76 -10.36 -5.13 -7.17
CA ARG A 76 -10.73 -6.04 -6.08
C ARG A 76 -11.68 -7.17 -6.48
N PHE A 77 -12.50 -6.97 -7.50
CA PHE A 77 -13.40 -8.00 -8.05
C PHE A 77 -12.95 -8.37 -9.46
N GLY A 78 -12.62 -9.65 -9.68
CA GLY A 78 -12.24 -10.16 -10.99
C GLY A 78 -11.30 -11.35 -10.94
N SER A 79 -10.98 -11.90 -12.12
CA SER A 79 -10.13 -13.09 -12.29
C SER A 79 -8.71 -12.94 -11.76
N TYR A 80 -8.24 -11.70 -11.53
CA TYR A 80 -6.89 -11.38 -11.07
C TYR A 80 -6.90 -10.68 -9.69
N SER A 81 -8.04 -10.64 -9.00
CA SER A 81 -8.19 -9.99 -7.69
C SER A 81 -7.14 -10.47 -6.68
N LEU A 82 -7.07 -11.79 -6.48
CA LEU A 82 -6.10 -12.39 -5.55
C LEU A 82 -4.65 -12.11 -5.93
N TYR A 83 -4.37 -11.96 -7.23
CA TYR A 83 -3.03 -11.66 -7.69
C TYR A 83 -2.57 -10.29 -7.20
N TRP A 84 -3.44 -9.26 -7.23
CA TRP A 84 -3.06 -7.88 -6.87
C TRP A 84 -3.33 -7.50 -5.41
N HIS A 85 -4.31 -8.13 -4.76
CA HIS A 85 -4.74 -7.80 -3.40
C HIS A 85 -4.37 -8.84 -2.34
N PHE A 86 -3.93 -10.03 -2.76
CA PHE A 86 -3.46 -11.07 -1.84
C PHE A 86 -2.27 -11.84 -2.44
N PRO A 87 -1.25 -11.15 -3.00
CA PRO A 87 -0.12 -11.83 -3.61
C PRO A 87 0.66 -12.60 -2.55
N ARG A 88 1.04 -13.84 -2.88
CA ARG A 88 1.95 -14.60 -2.04
C ARG A 88 3.35 -14.01 -2.16
N ARG A 89 4.12 -14.15 -1.09
CA ARG A 89 5.50 -13.69 -0.98
C ARG A 89 6.40 -14.82 -0.49
N GLY A 90 7.65 -14.79 -0.95
CA GLY A 90 8.70 -15.64 -0.40
C GLY A 90 9.23 -15.08 0.92
N CYS A 91 10.30 -15.68 1.45
CA CYS A 91 10.94 -15.22 2.68
C CYS A 91 11.87 -14.01 2.49
N THR A 92 12.26 -13.70 1.26
CA THR A 92 13.19 -12.62 0.94
C THR A 92 12.69 -11.81 -0.25
N ASP A 93 13.05 -10.53 -0.26
CA ASP A 93 12.97 -9.72 -1.47
C ASP A 93 14.00 -10.15 -2.51
N SER A 94 13.96 -9.51 -3.68
CA SER A 94 14.91 -9.71 -4.77
C SER A 94 16.37 -9.37 -4.44
N PHE A 95 16.66 -8.80 -3.27
CA PHE A 95 18.02 -8.56 -2.78
C PHE A 95 18.49 -9.67 -1.82
N GLY A 96 17.67 -10.68 -1.58
CA GLY A 96 17.94 -11.70 -0.57
C GLY A 96 17.80 -11.20 0.86
N VAL A 97 17.20 -10.01 1.06
CA VAL A 97 16.95 -9.50 2.40
C VAL A 97 15.64 -10.07 2.91
N SER A 98 15.69 -10.64 4.11
CA SER A 98 14.50 -11.20 4.75
C SER A 98 13.43 -10.14 4.93
N TYR A 99 12.21 -10.53 4.60
CA TYR A 99 11.03 -9.73 4.89
C TYR A 99 10.74 -9.76 6.40
N PRO A 100 10.48 -8.60 7.04
CA PRO A 100 10.08 -8.57 8.45
C PRO A 100 8.70 -9.20 8.61
N THR A 101 8.58 -10.30 9.34
CA THR A 101 7.30 -10.99 9.59
C THR A 101 7.17 -11.39 11.05
N ASP A 102 5.94 -11.27 11.57
CA ASP A 102 5.54 -11.78 12.88
C ASP A 102 4.84 -13.16 12.77
N ALA A 103 4.75 -13.72 11.55
CA ALA A 103 4.09 -14.99 11.31
C ALA A 103 5.00 -16.19 11.61
N SER A 104 4.37 -17.35 11.76
CA SER A 104 5.03 -18.64 12.03
C SER A 104 5.88 -19.14 10.85
N GLU A 105 5.54 -18.73 9.63
CA GLU A 105 6.32 -19.02 8.41
C GLU A 105 6.54 -17.75 7.59
N CYS A 106 7.73 -17.60 7.01
CA CYS A 106 8.03 -16.44 6.18
C CYS A 106 7.56 -16.57 4.72
N ASN A 107 7.32 -17.79 4.23
CA ASN A 107 6.91 -18.04 2.86
C ASN A 107 5.41 -18.29 2.78
N THR A 108 4.66 -17.29 2.35
CA THR A 108 3.20 -17.38 2.31
C THR A 108 2.68 -18.31 1.20
N CYS A 109 3.56 -18.80 0.30
CA CYS A 109 3.23 -19.93 -0.57
C CYS A 109 2.84 -21.20 0.21
N ASN A 110 3.37 -21.38 1.42
CA ASN A 110 3.16 -22.59 2.22
C ASN A 110 1.81 -22.61 2.95
N TYR A 111 1.14 -21.46 3.08
CA TYR A 111 -0.18 -21.37 3.71
C TYR A 111 -1.25 -22.17 2.96
N PHE A 112 -1.01 -22.46 1.69
CA PHE A 112 -1.89 -23.25 0.84
C PHE A 112 -1.39 -24.68 0.79
N THR A 113 -1.95 -25.52 1.66
CA THR A 113 -1.52 -26.92 1.86
C THR A 113 -1.93 -27.86 0.73
N ASP A 114 -2.86 -27.45 -0.15
CA ASP A 114 -3.18 -28.17 -1.37
C ASP A 114 -2.21 -27.80 -2.50
N SER A 115 -1.54 -28.80 -3.07
CA SER A 115 -0.52 -28.61 -4.12
C SER A 115 -1.01 -27.85 -5.36
N SER A 116 -2.30 -27.90 -5.68
CA SER A 116 -2.90 -27.12 -6.77
C SER A 116 -3.03 -25.63 -6.49
N ASP A 117 -2.97 -25.24 -5.21
CA ASP A 117 -3.06 -23.86 -4.72
C ASP A 117 -1.73 -23.34 -4.15
N SER A 118 -0.69 -24.18 -4.09
CA SER A 118 0.70 -23.73 -3.91
C SER A 118 1.12 -22.81 -5.08
N CYS A 119 2.12 -21.94 -4.86
CA CYS A 119 2.52 -20.92 -5.84
C CYS A 119 2.56 -21.47 -7.28
N PRO A 120 1.63 -21.07 -8.18
CA PRO A 120 1.25 -21.82 -9.38
C PRO A 120 2.34 -21.94 -10.44
N ARG A 121 3.50 -21.31 -10.21
CA ARG A 121 4.70 -21.38 -11.05
C ARG A 121 5.99 -21.67 -10.24
N GLY A 122 5.86 -22.07 -8.98
CA GLY A 122 7.00 -22.22 -8.06
C GLY A 122 7.65 -20.90 -7.62
N ILE A 123 7.08 -19.74 -8.01
CA ILE A 123 7.54 -18.40 -7.67
C ILE A 123 6.36 -17.63 -7.03
N PRO A 124 6.56 -16.96 -5.89
CA PRO A 124 5.54 -16.10 -5.28
C PRO A 124 5.13 -14.95 -6.22
N GLU A 125 3.85 -14.56 -6.24
CA GLU A 125 3.37 -13.46 -7.09
C GLU A 125 4.15 -12.17 -6.85
N LEU A 126 4.41 -11.84 -5.59
CA LEU A 126 5.09 -10.61 -5.23
C LEU A 126 6.52 -10.54 -5.79
N ASN A 127 7.18 -11.70 -5.93
CA ASN A 127 8.50 -11.83 -6.55
C ASN A 127 8.49 -11.65 -8.09
N THR A 128 7.32 -11.66 -8.72
CA THR A 128 7.21 -11.29 -10.15
C THR A 128 6.87 -9.81 -10.29
N MET A 129 6.11 -9.26 -9.34
CA MET A 129 5.75 -7.85 -9.30
C MET A 129 6.95 -6.97 -8.94
N ASP A 130 7.80 -7.40 -8.01
CA ASP A 130 9.00 -6.65 -7.64
C ASP A 130 10.01 -6.57 -8.80
N GLN A 131 10.22 -7.68 -9.53
CA GLN A 131 11.03 -7.73 -10.75
C GLN A 131 10.51 -6.77 -11.82
N TRP A 132 9.19 -6.71 -11.98
CA TRP A 132 8.55 -5.80 -12.91
C TRP A 132 8.62 -4.33 -12.50
N ALA A 133 8.31 -4.03 -11.24
CA ALA A 133 8.17 -2.65 -10.77
C ALA A 133 9.51 -2.01 -10.42
N LEU A 134 10.50 -2.78 -9.94
CA LEU A 134 11.79 -2.24 -9.50
C LEU A 134 12.88 -2.37 -10.57
N TYR A 135 12.85 -3.40 -11.42
CA TYR A 135 13.95 -3.71 -12.36
C TYR A 135 13.55 -3.75 -13.83
N GLY A 136 12.27 -3.63 -14.13
CA GLY A 136 11.79 -3.54 -15.51
C GLY A 136 11.55 -4.90 -16.18
N ASN A 137 11.63 -6.01 -15.43
CA ASN A 137 11.42 -7.35 -15.99
C ASN A 137 9.93 -7.73 -16.01
N SER A 138 9.35 -7.84 -17.21
CA SER A 138 7.93 -8.12 -17.41
C SER A 138 7.58 -9.59 -17.62
N ASP A 139 8.57 -10.48 -17.74
CA ASP A 139 8.40 -11.75 -18.43
C ASP A 139 7.52 -12.76 -17.66
N ASP A 140 7.39 -12.56 -16.35
CA ASP A 140 6.66 -13.47 -15.46
C ASP A 140 5.34 -12.93 -14.91
N LEU A 141 4.97 -11.68 -15.22
CA LEU A 141 3.69 -11.13 -14.78
C LEU A 141 2.52 -11.97 -15.30
N LEU A 142 1.60 -12.35 -14.41
CA LEU A 142 0.38 -13.07 -14.80
C LEU A 142 -0.49 -12.24 -15.76
N VAL A 143 -0.57 -10.94 -15.49
CA VAL A 143 -1.28 -9.97 -16.31
C VAL A 143 -0.60 -8.61 -16.18
N THR A 144 -0.45 -7.86 -17.28
CA THR A 144 0.03 -6.48 -17.22
C THR A 144 -1.16 -5.52 -17.10
N PRO A 145 -1.20 -4.66 -16.06
CA PRO A 145 -2.23 -3.64 -15.93
C PRO A 145 -2.20 -2.65 -17.10
N LYS A 146 -3.36 -2.05 -17.38
CA LYS A 146 -3.43 -0.84 -18.20
C LYS A 146 -3.92 0.30 -17.34
N TYR A 147 -3.38 1.48 -17.61
CA TYR A 147 -3.70 2.69 -16.85
C TYR A 147 -4.02 3.89 -17.75
N SER A 148 -4.74 4.83 -17.17
CA SER A 148 -4.90 6.19 -17.68
C SER A 148 -4.57 7.17 -16.57
N LEU A 149 -3.70 8.13 -16.85
CA LEU A 149 -3.33 9.23 -15.94
C LEU A 149 -3.87 10.54 -16.52
N ASN A 150 -4.81 11.18 -15.82
CA ASN A 150 -5.46 12.45 -16.21
C ASN A 150 -6.03 12.46 -17.65
N ARG A 151 -6.33 11.27 -18.22
CA ARG A 151 -6.71 11.09 -19.62
C ARG A 151 -7.87 10.10 -19.75
N ARG A 152 -8.40 9.98 -20.98
CA ARG A 152 -9.49 9.03 -21.31
C ARG A 152 -9.02 7.68 -21.87
N ARG A 153 -7.80 7.59 -22.39
CA ARG A 153 -7.30 6.38 -23.08
C ARG A 153 -6.36 5.58 -22.17
N PHE A 154 -6.63 4.28 -22.08
CA PHE A 154 -5.76 3.35 -21.40
C PHE A 154 -4.53 3.03 -22.24
N LYS A 155 -3.37 2.91 -21.58
CA LYS A 155 -2.13 2.35 -22.13
C LYS A 155 -1.58 1.30 -21.17
N THR A 156 -0.78 0.38 -21.67
CA THR A 156 -0.06 -0.60 -20.84
C THR A 156 0.82 0.14 -19.83
N VAL A 157 0.84 -0.31 -18.58
CA VAL A 157 1.75 0.20 -17.56
C VAL A 157 3.18 -0.24 -17.93
N PRO A 158 4.12 0.70 -18.17
CA PRO A 158 5.51 0.35 -18.41
C PRO A 158 6.14 -0.23 -17.14
N ALA A 159 6.99 -1.24 -17.30
CA ALA A 159 7.83 -1.76 -16.22
C ALA A 159 8.80 -0.66 -15.72
N SER A 160 9.21 -0.72 -14.44
CA SER A 160 10.02 0.32 -13.79
C SER A 160 9.48 1.76 -13.94
N SER A 161 8.16 1.93 -14.04
CA SER A 161 7.54 3.26 -14.01
C SER A 161 6.96 3.59 -12.64
N ILE A 162 6.80 4.88 -12.35
CA ILE A 162 6.07 5.37 -11.16
C ILE A 162 4.70 4.70 -10.98
N THR A 163 4.00 4.41 -12.07
CA THR A 163 2.73 3.69 -12.01
C THR A 163 2.93 2.21 -11.66
N ALA A 164 3.95 1.55 -12.18
CA ALA A 164 4.28 0.18 -11.76
C ALA A 164 4.66 0.11 -10.28
N LEU A 165 5.46 1.08 -9.80
CA LEU A 165 5.78 1.23 -8.39
C LEU A 165 4.51 1.39 -7.53
N GLY A 166 3.61 2.31 -7.89
CA GLY A 166 2.37 2.51 -7.12
C GLY A 166 1.50 1.26 -7.01
N ILE A 167 1.40 0.48 -8.10
CA ILE A 167 0.68 -0.82 -8.09
C ILE A 167 1.42 -1.84 -7.22
N PHE A 168 2.75 -1.93 -7.35
CA PHE A 168 3.54 -2.85 -6.55
C PHE A 168 3.50 -2.53 -5.05
N LEU A 169 3.57 -1.26 -4.66
CA LEU A 169 3.51 -0.86 -3.25
C LEU A 169 2.16 -1.21 -2.62
N HIS A 170 1.07 -1.15 -3.39
CA HIS A 170 -0.23 -1.65 -2.95
C HIS A 170 -0.18 -3.15 -2.67
N SER A 171 0.20 -3.94 -3.68
CA SER A 171 0.30 -5.39 -3.59
C SER A 171 1.27 -5.88 -2.51
N LEU A 172 2.37 -5.14 -2.30
CA LEU A 172 3.33 -5.35 -1.22
C LEU A 172 2.66 -5.16 0.13
N ALA A 173 1.99 -4.02 0.35
CA ALA A 173 1.29 -3.73 1.59
C ALA A 173 0.23 -4.78 1.92
N ASP A 174 -0.59 -5.13 0.93
CA ASP A 174 -1.67 -6.10 1.05
C ASP A 174 -1.18 -7.50 1.40
N SER A 175 -0.02 -7.92 0.87
CA SER A 175 0.61 -9.17 1.27
C SER A 175 0.86 -9.21 2.78
N TYR A 176 1.40 -8.14 3.37
CA TYR A 176 1.68 -8.10 4.80
C TYR A 176 0.42 -7.95 5.63
N SER A 177 -0.40 -6.95 5.31
CA SER A 177 -1.58 -6.60 6.11
C SER A 177 -2.58 -7.76 6.16
N HIS A 178 -2.76 -8.50 5.07
CA HIS A 178 -3.69 -9.63 5.02
C HIS A 178 -3.03 -11.00 5.22
N GLU A 179 -1.81 -11.05 5.78
CA GLU A 179 -1.10 -12.31 6.02
C GLU A 179 -1.93 -13.31 6.82
N ARG A 180 -2.60 -12.86 7.88
CA ARG A 180 -3.48 -13.71 8.69
C ARG A 180 -4.60 -14.35 7.88
N CYS A 181 -5.11 -13.65 6.88
CA CYS A 181 -6.18 -14.13 5.99
C CYS A 181 -5.69 -15.09 4.92
N MET A 182 -4.43 -14.93 4.50
CA MET A 182 -3.77 -15.92 3.68
C MET A 182 -3.54 -17.23 4.47
N GLU A 183 -3.12 -17.14 5.73
CA GLU A 183 -2.90 -18.30 6.61
C GLU A 183 -4.18 -19.12 6.83
N THR A 184 -5.33 -18.47 7.04
CA THR A 184 -6.62 -19.15 7.26
C THR A 184 -7.30 -19.61 5.95
N MET A 185 -6.70 -19.32 4.79
CA MET A 185 -7.24 -19.65 3.45
C MET A 185 -8.63 -19.10 3.14
N GLU A 186 -9.05 -18.01 3.79
CA GLU A 186 -10.39 -17.45 3.62
C GLU A 186 -10.49 -16.41 2.48
N LEU A 187 -9.49 -16.40 1.63
CA LEU A 187 -9.32 -15.48 0.51
C LEU A 187 -10.37 -15.64 -0.59
N ARG A 188 -10.90 -16.85 -0.79
CA ARG A 188 -11.71 -17.17 -1.99
C ARG A 188 -13.07 -16.46 -2.01
N GLU A 189 -13.56 -15.94 -0.90
CA GLU A 189 -14.91 -15.34 -0.83
C GLU A 189 -15.04 -14.10 0.06
N HIS A 190 -13.95 -13.56 0.61
CA HIS A 190 -14.03 -12.49 1.64
C HIS A 190 -15.05 -12.89 2.71
N LYS A 191 -14.86 -14.08 3.30
CA LYS A 191 -15.82 -14.59 4.28
C LYS A 191 -15.90 -13.59 5.44
N PRO A 192 -17.10 -13.35 6.00
CA PRO A 192 -17.30 -12.32 7.02
C PRO A 192 -16.57 -12.59 8.35
N PHE A 193 -15.92 -13.75 8.49
CA PHE A 193 -15.17 -14.17 9.66
C PHE A 193 -13.95 -14.97 9.26
N PRO A 194 -12.77 -14.71 9.90
CA PRO A 194 -12.62 -13.75 10.97
C PRO A 194 -12.67 -12.31 10.43
N ALA A 195 -13.01 -11.37 11.32
CA ALA A 195 -13.36 -10.00 10.97
C ALA A 195 -12.22 -9.29 10.21
N GLU A 196 -10.98 -9.65 10.55
CA GLU A 196 -9.75 -9.24 9.88
C GLU A 196 -9.66 -9.60 8.39
N CYS A 197 -10.48 -10.54 7.90
CA CYS A 197 -10.51 -10.95 6.49
C CYS A 197 -11.62 -10.29 5.68
N ASN A 198 -12.46 -9.47 6.33
CA ASN A 198 -13.34 -8.55 5.64
C ASN A 198 -12.56 -7.29 5.27
N VAL A 199 -12.12 -7.19 4.01
CA VAL A 199 -11.32 -6.06 3.49
C VAL A 199 -11.94 -4.67 3.75
N LEU A 200 -13.28 -4.53 3.81
CA LEU A 200 -13.88 -3.22 4.16
C LEU A 200 -13.71 -2.92 5.64
N LEU A 201 -13.95 -3.92 6.50
CA LEU A 201 -13.76 -3.79 7.94
C LEU A 201 -12.27 -3.65 8.29
N TRP A 202 -11.39 -4.31 7.54
CA TRP A 202 -9.95 -4.22 7.71
C TRP A 202 -9.45 -2.81 7.43
N HIS A 203 -9.58 -2.32 6.19
CA HIS A 203 -9.02 -1.02 5.80
C HIS A 203 -9.68 0.20 6.46
N LEU A 204 -10.89 0.03 7.01
CA LEU A 204 -11.61 1.12 7.66
C LEU A 204 -11.50 1.07 9.19
N ASP A 205 -11.55 -0.14 9.80
CA ASP A 205 -11.77 -0.30 11.23
C ASP A 205 -10.72 -1.16 11.97
N LEU A 206 -10.03 -2.13 11.32
CA LEU A 206 -9.15 -3.10 12.02
C LEU A 206 -7.65 -3.03 11.68
N GLU A 207 -7.28 -2.32 10.62
CA GLU A 207 -5.88 -2.16 10.20
C GLU A 207 -5.05 -1.35 11.23
N PHE A 208 -5.71 -0.72 12.23
CA PHE A 208 -5.11 0.28 13.11
C PHE A 208 -5.81 0.36 14.48
N GLY A 209 -5.06 0.70 15.54
CA GLY A 209 -5.62 0.92 16.89
C GLY A 209 -4.90 0.10 17.96
N GLY A 210 -4.58 0.72 19.10
CA GLY A 210 -3.74 0.17 20.17
C GLY A 210 -4.34 -1.06 20.86
N GLY A 211 -4.19 -2.25 20.24
CA GLY A 211 -4.69 -3.52 20.77
C GLY A 211 -5.26 -4.45 19.71
N ASP A 212 -5.43 -3.98 18.47
CA ASP A 212 -5.98 -4.79 17.40
C ASP A 212 -4.97 -5.79 16.81
N PRO A 213 -5.42 -7.00 16.41
CA PRO A 213 -4.55 -8.02 15.86
C PRO A 213 -3.88 -7.59 14.54
N GLY A 214 -4.38 -6.55 13.88
CA GLY A 214 -3.86 -6.04 12.62
C GLY A 214 -2.63 -5.15 12.71
N VAL A 215 -2.40 -4.51 13.87
CA VAL A 215 -1.34 -3.49 14.03
C VAL A 215 0.06 -4.01 13.67
N PRO A 216 0.52 -5.20 14.10
CA PRO A 216 1.83 -5.70 13.73
C PRO A 216 2.00 -5.87 12.21
N TYR A 217 0.95 -6.37 11.53
CA TYR A 217 0.94 -6.56 10.08
C TYR A 217 1.03 -5.23 9.33
N THR A 218 0.28 -4.22 9.78
CA THR A 218 0.34 -2.85 9.24
C THR A 218 1.71 -2.22 9.39
N LYS A 219 2.37 -2.40 10.54
CA LYS A 219 3.73 -1.89 10.77
C LYS A 219 4.74 -2.55 9.82
N ASN A 220 4.64 -3.86 9.62
CA ASN A 220 5.52 -4.59 8.70
C ASN A 220 5.26 -4.20 7.23
N ALA A 221 3.99 -4.04 6.84
CA ALA A 221 3.60 -3.51 5.54
C ALA A 221 4.26 -2.14 5.29
N ALA A 222 4.17 -1.22 6.24
CA ALA A 222 4.69 0.14 6.12
C ALA A 222 6.23 0.17 6.01
N ARG A 223 6.93 -0.64 6.81
CA ARG A 223 8.38 -0.81 6.72
C ARG A 223 8.80 -1.33 5.35
N ALA A 224 8.09 -2.33 4.83
CA ALA A 224 8.36 -2.89 3.51
C ALA A 224 8.12 -1.85 2.40
N VAL A 225 7.03 -1.08 2.47
CA VAL A 225 6.72 0.00 1.54
C VAL A 225 7.82 1.07 1.52
N PHE A 226 8.25 1.55 2.70
CA PHE A 226 9.31 2.56 2.78
C PHE A 226 10.63 2.03 2.20
N LYS A 227 11.01 0.80 2.54
CA LYS A 227 12.22 0.16 2.01
C LYS A 227 12.17 0.01 0.49
N ALA A 228 11.03 -0.46 -0.06
CA ALA A 228 10.84 -0.60 -1.49
C ALA A 228 10.90 0.74 -2.23
N ALA A 229 10.36 1.81 -1.64
CA ALA A 229 10.42 3.16 -2.18
C ALA A 229 11.86 3.70 -2.26
N VAL A 230 12.62 3.60 -1.16
CA VAL A 230 14.05 3.98 -1.13
C VAL A 230 14.84 3.17 -2.16
N HIS A 231 14.56 1.87 -2.26
CA HIS A 231 15.21 1.00 -3.22
C HIS A 231 14.91 1.40 -4.67
N TYR A 232 13.64 1.68 -5.00
CA TYR A 232 13.26 2.09 -6.35
C TYR A 232 14.04 3.32 -6.80
N ILE A 233 14.21 4.31 -5.92
CA ILE A 233 15.00 5.51 -6.20
C ILE A 233 16.45 5.14 -6.50
N ALA A 234 17.08 4.31 -5.65
CA ALA A 234 18.47 3.88 -5.86
C ALA A 234 18.67 3.13 -7.18
N GLN A 235 17.68 2.33 -7.59
CA GLN A 235 17.74 1.51 -8.80
C GLN A 235 17.40 2.27 -10.09
N ASN A 236 16.41 3.16 -10.04
CA ASN A 236 15.84 3.79 -11.25
C ASN A 236 16.16 5.29 -11.36
N GLY A 237 16.69 5.93 -10.31
CA GLY A 237 17.08 7.33 -10.31
C GLY A 237 15.91 8.33 -10.33
N GLU A 238 14.67 7.87 -10.11
CA GLU A 238 13.47 8.71 -10.08
C GLU A 238 13.16 9.18 -8.66
N GLY A 239 13.97 10.09 -8.13
CA GLY A 239 13.84 10.66 -6.79
C GLY A 239 15.07 11.46 -6.38
N GLY A 240 15.07 12.00 -5.15
CA GLY A 240 16.22 12.61 -4.50
C GLY A 240 16.75 11.74 -3.36
N ASP A 241 17.64 12.33 -2.55
CA ASP A 241 18.10 11.69 -1.31
C ASP A 241 16.91 11.48 -0.34
N PRO A 242 16.89 10.39 0.44
CA PRO A 242 15.87 10.18 1.45
C PRO A 242 15.81 11.34 2.46
N LEU A 243 14.61 11.81 2.75
CA LEU A 243 14.36 12.84 3.77
C LEU A 243 14.37 12.26 5.18
N TRP A 244 14.06 10.96 5.29
CA TRP A 244 14.13 10.21 6.53
C TRP A 244 15.12 9.06 6.43
N SER A 245 15.80 8.83 7.56
CA SER A 245 16.41 7.55 7.88
C SER A 245 15.35 6.46 8.13
N PHE A 246 15.77 5.20 8.14
CA PHE A 246 14.88 4.10 8.53
C PHE A 246 14.35 4.23 9.98
N GLU A 247 15.11 4.85 10.88
CA GLU A 247 14.69 5.09 12.26
C GLU A 247 13.56 6.12 12.33
N GLU A 248 13.70 7.24 11.61
CA GLU A 248 12.66 8.28 11.53
C GLU A 248 11.39 7.75 10.88
N ALA A 249 11.53 6.97 9.80
CA ALA A 249 10.39 6.29 9.18
C ALA A 249 9.71 5.33 10.15
N ASN A 250 10.47 4.54 10.92
CA ASN A 250 9.90 3.64 11.91
C ASN A 250 9.17 4.41 13.02
N ASN A 251 9.72 5.53 13.51
CA ASN A 251 9.05 6.35 14.53
C ASN A 251 7.71 6.91 14.05
N PHE A 252 7.62 7.32 12.78
CA PHE A 252 6.36 7.73 12.18
C PHE A 252 5.38 6.56 12.05
N ILE A 253 5.84 5.39 11.60
CA ILE A 253 5.03 4.17 11.47
C ILE A 253 4.44 3.74 12.83
N GLU A 254 5.25 3.76 13.88
CA GLU A 254 4.80 3.41 15.23
C GLU A 254 3.71 4.37 15.72
N GLN A 255 3.94 5.69 15.60
CA GLN A 255 2.94 6.71 15.98
C GLN A 255 1.66 6.59 15.16
N PHE A 256 1.78 6.40 13.84
CA PHE A 256 0.62 6.27 12.95
C PHE A 256 -0.26 5.07 13.35
N ALA A 257 0.37 3.94 13.69
CA ALA A 257 -0.33 2.70 14.03
C ALA A 257 -1.04 2.75 15.40
N GLU A 258 -0.64 3.66 16.29
CA GLU A 258 -1.26 3.85 17.61
C GLU A 258 -2.54 4.71 17.56
N ILE A 259 -2.76 5.49 16.50
CA ILE A 259 -3.93 6.36 16.38
C ILE A 259 -5.15 5.51 15.99
N GLU A 260 -6.19 5.52 16.81
CA GLU A 260 -7.40 4.70 16.62
C GLU A 260 -8.41 5.33 15.64
N SER A 261 -8.51 6.65 15.60
CA SER A 261 -9.47 7.34 14.73
C SER A 261 -8.96 7.42 13.28
N PRO A 262 -9.71 6.94 12.28
CA PRO A 262 -9.34 7.08 10.86
C PRO A 262 -9.10 8.54 10.45
N ASP A 263 -9.94 9.46 10.92
CA ASP A 263 -9.83 10.89 10.61
C ASP A 263 -8.56 11.50 11.22
N GLU A 264 -8.22 11.12 12.46
CA GLU A 264 -6.99 11.59 13.12
C GLU A 264 -5.74 11.00 12.46
N ARG A 265 -5.79 9.74 12.02
CA ARG A 265 -4.71 9.09 11.26
C ARG A 265 -4.44 9.82 9.95
N ALA A 266 -5.50 10.07 9.18
CA ALA A 266 -5.38 10.78 7.91
C ALA A 266 -4.78 12.17 8.14
N GLN A 267 -5.29 12.91 9.13
CA GLN A 267 -4.76 14.24 9.46
C GLN A 267 -3.28 14.18 9.90
N PHE A 268 -2.90 13.22 10.73
CA PHE A 268 -1.51 13.02 11.17
C PHE A 268 -0.57 12.76 9.98
N ALA A 269 -0.95 11.91 9.03
CA ALA A 269 -0.17 11.68 7.82
C ALA A 269 -0.09 12.93 6.93
N ILE A 270 -1.20 13.64 6.72
CA ILE A 270 -1.23 14.89 5.92
C ILE A 270 -0.32 15.96 6.53
N ASP A 271 -0.42 16.19 7.84
CA ASP A 271 0.39 17.17 8.54
C ASP A 271 1.87 16.80 8.47
N THR A 272 2.18 15.52 8.66
CA THR A 272 3.55 15.01 8.54
C THR A 272 4.08 15.22 7.13
N TYR A 273 3.31 14.87 6.10
CA TYR A 273 3.68 15.09 4.70
C TYR A 273 3.99 16.56 4.41
N ASN A 274 3.15 17.48 4.89
CA ASN A 274 3.30 18.91 4.62
C ASN A 274 4.55 19.51 5.30
N ASN A 275 5.08 18.84 6.32
CA ASN A 275 6.31 19.22 7.02
C ASN A 275 7.58 18.61 6.41
N LEU A 276 7.47 17.74 5.40
CA LEU A 276 8.61 17.16 4.69
C LEU A 276 9.17 18.14 3.64
N SER A 277 10.22 18.86 4.03
CA SER A 277 10.97 19.80 3.18
C SER A 277 11.87 19.08 2.19
#